data_AF-A0A529F8Y2-F1
#
_entry.id   AF-A0A529F8Y2-F1
#
_cell.length_a   1.000
_cell.length_b   1.000
_cell.length_c   1.000
_cell.angle_alpha   90.00
_cell.angle_beta   90.00
_cell.angle_gamma   90.00
#
_symmetry.space_group_name_H-M   'P 1'
#
loop_
_entity.id
_entity.type
_entity.pdbx_description
1 polymer ?
#
loop_
_entity_poly.entity_id
_entity_poly.type
_entity_poly.pdbx_seq_one_letter_code
_entity_poly.pdbx_strand_id
1 'polypeptide(L)'
;GYEWTGITFQELKAGSIASIVFGLAMVFVFLILAAQYESWAMPFMVLLAVPLALFGAFLVLLLRGMQIDVYSQIGFVMLIGLAAKNAILIVEFARRRREEGLSIVE
;
A
#
# COMPACT_ATOMS: atom_id res chain seq x y z
N GLY A 1 35.48 14.79 -9.77
CA GLY A 1 34.06 14.44 -9.58
C GLY A 1 33.92 13.88 -8.19
N TYR A 2 32.92 14.29 -7.42
CA TYR A 2 32.67 13.73 -6.11
C TYR A 2 32.10 12.31 -6.29
N GLU A 3 32.89 11.31 -5.95
CA GLU A 3 32.50 9.91 -6.02
C GLU A 3 31.94 9.51 -4.67
N TRP A 4 30.62 9.29 -4.60
CA TRP A 4 29.95 8.85 -3.39
C TRP A 4 30.40 7.43 -3.06
N THR A 5 31.08 7.23 -1.93
CA THR A 5 31.55 5.91 -1.46
C THR A 5 30.92 5.56 -0.11
N GLY A 6 30.85 4.26 0.22
CA GLY A 6 30.35 3.79 1.53
C GLY A 6 28.82 3.87 1.71
N ILE A 7 28.39 4.37 2.86
CA ILE A 7 26.99 4.30 3.36
C ILE A 7 26.04 5.18 2.54
N THR A 8 26.48 6.37 2.13
CA THR A 8 25.70 7.30 1.30
C THR A 8 25.35 6.75 -0.07
N PHE A 9 26.22 5.92 -0.67
CA PHE A 9 25.94 5.26 -1.94
C PHE A 9 24.90 4.14 -1.78
N GLN A 10 24.97 3.39 -0.68
CA GLN A 10 23.98 2.35 -0.35
C GLN A 10 22.60 2.96 -0.12
N GLU A 11 22.50 4.11 0.56
CA GLU A 11 21.24 4.81 0.82
C GLU A 11 20.57 5.33 -0.46
N LEU A 12 21.34 5.95 -1.35
CA LEU A 12 20.85 6.39 -2.67
C LEU A 12 20.39 5.23 -3.55
N LYS A 13 21.15 4.11 -3.55
CA LYS A 13 20.80 2.92 -4.32
C LYS A 13 19.57 2.20 -3.73
N ALA A 14 19.45 2.14 -2.41
CA ALA A 14 18.31 1.56 -1.71
C ALA A 14 17.02 2.36 -1.97
N GLY A 15 17.08 3.70 -1.94
CA GLY A 15 15.93 4.55 -2.25
C GLY A 15 15.36 4.33 -3.66
N SER A 16 16.23 4.12 -4.65
CA SER A 16 15.83 3.81 -6.04
C SER A 16 15.18 2.43 -6.19
N ILE A 17 15.71 1.42 -5.49
CA ILE A 17 15.14 0.07 -5.50
C ILE A 17 13.80 0.04 -4.79
N ALA A 18 13.65 0.78 -3.69
CA ALA A 18 12.42 0.82 -2.91
C ALA A 18 11.21 1.28 -3.74
N SER A 19 11.34 2.34 -4.54
CA SER A 19 10.25 2.81 -5.41
C SER A 19 9.81 1.76 -6.45
N ILE A 20 10.76 1.01 -7.02
CA ILE A 20 10.46 -0.10 -7.94
C ILE A 20 9.72 -1.22 -7.20
N VAL A 21 10.17 -1.58 -6.00
CA VAL A 21 9.52 -2.60 -5.16
C VAL A 21 8.10 -2.17 -4.79
N PHE A 22 7.88 -0.89 -4.44
CA PHE A 22 6.54 -0.35 -4.18
C PHE A 22 5.62 -0.46 -5.40
N GLY A 23 6.11 -0.06 -6.58
CA GLY A 23 5.34 -0.16 -7.82
C GLY A 23 4.95 -1.60 -8.14
N LEU A 24 5.91 -2.53 -8.07
CA LEU A 24 5.66 -3.95 -8.30
C LEU A 24 4.71 -4.56 -7.25
N ALA A 25 4.87 -4.22 -5.98
CA ALA A 25 3.99 -4.68 -4.92
C ALA A 25 2.55 -4.24 -5.16
N MET A 26 2.34 -2.98 -5.58
CA MET A 26 1.01 -2.45 -5.88
C MET A 26 0.36 -3.17 -7.07
N VAL A 27 1.12 -3.44 -8.13
CA VAL A 27 0.66 -4.21 -9.30
C VAL A 27 0.32 -5.65 -8.92
N PHE A 28 1.19 -6.33 -8.17
CA PHE A 28 0.92 -7.71 -7.74
C PHE A 28 -0.30 -7.81 -6.83
N VAL A 29 -0.44 -6.89 -5.87
CA VAL A 29 -1.64 -6.83 -5.00
C VAL A 29 -2.90 -6.65 -5.85
N PHE A 30 -2.88 -5.74 -6.82
CA PHE A 30 -4.01 -5.56 -7.74
C PHE A 30 -4.36 -6.85 -8.50
N LEU A 31 -3.37 -7.48 -9.13
CA LEU A 31 -3.57 -8.67 -9.95
C LEU A 31 -4.05 -9.87 -9.13
N ILE A 32 -3.47 -10.09 -7.94
CA ILE A 32 -3.87 -11.17 -7.05
C ILE A 32 -5.32 -10.97 -6.61
N LEU A 33 -5.71 -9.76 -6.22
CA LEU A 33 -7.09 -9.46 -5.83
C LEU A 33 -8.05 -9.57 -7.01
N ALA A 34 -7.65 -9.12 -8.20
CA ALA A 34 -8.49 -9.21 -9.41
C ALA A 34 -8.77 -10.67 -9.76
N ALA A 35 -7.75 -11.53 -9.69
CA ALA A 35 -7.87 -12.95 -9.91
C ALA A 35 -8.71 -13.64 -8.81
N GLN A 36 -8.54 -13.24 -7.55
CA GLN A 36 -9.25 -13.84 -6.41
C GLN A 36 -10.75 -13.51 -6.41
N TYR A 37 -11.13 -12.28 -6.73
CA TYR A 37 -12.53 -11.84 -6.70
C TYR A 37 -13.26 -11.97 -8.04
N GLU A 38 -12.57 -12.38 -9.10
CA GLU A 38 -13.08 -12.43 -10.49
C GLU A 38 -13.70 -11.08 -10.91
N SER A 39 -13.15 -9.99 -10.38
CA SER A 39 -13.72 -8.65 -10.53
C SER A 39 -12.63 -7.59 -10.48
N TRP A 40 -12.71 -6.62 -11.39
CA TRP A 40 -11.80 -5.49 -11.46
C TRP A 40 -12.20 -4.34 -10.50
N ALA A 41 -13.45 -4.33 -10.03
CA ALA A 41 -13.95 -3.30 -9.12
C ALA A 41 -13.51 -3.52 -7.67
N MET A 42 -13.51 -4.77 -7.21
CA MET A 42 -13.13 -5.13 -5.83
C MET A 42 -11.69 -4.71 -5.47
N PRO A 43 -10.67 -5.02 -6.31
CA PRO A 43 -9.29 -4.59 -6.07
C PRO A 43 -9.15 -3.08 -6.05
N PHE A 44 -9.88 -2.39 -6.93
CA PHE A 44 -9.84 -0.92 -7.01
C PHE A 44 -10.33 -0.27 -5.71
N MET A 45 -11.44 -0.77 -5.14
CA MET A 45 -11.94 -0.30 -3.84
C MET A 45 -10.91 -0.50 -2.72
N VAL A 46 -10.19 -1.63 -2.73
CA VAL A 46 -9.13 -1.92 -1.76
C VAL A 46 -7.92 -1.00 -1.95
N LEU A 47 -7.51 -0.75 -3.19
CA LEU A 47 -6.37 0.11 -3.50
C LEU A 47 -6.59 1.57 -3.11
N LEU A 48 -7.83 2.06 -3.13
CA LEU A 48 -8.14 3.41 -2.67
C LEU A 48 -7.85 3.62 -1.17
N ALA A 49 -7.83 2.55 -0.36
CA ALA A 49 -7.47 2.65 1.05
C ALA A 49 -5.95 2.84 1.27
N VAL A 50 -5.12 2.44 0.30
CA VAL A 50 -3.66 2.45 0.43
C VAL A 50 -3.08 3.87 0.48
N PRO A 51 -3.42 4.81 -0.43
CA PRO A 51 -2.98 6.19 -0.34
C PRO A 51 -3.37 6.86 0.98
N LEU A 52 -4.55 6.54 1.51
CA LEU A 52 -5.01 7.10 2.78
C LEU A 52 -4.16 6.62 3.96
N ALA A 53 -3.80 5.34 3.99
CA ALA A 53 -2.91 4.78 5.01
C ALA A 53 -1.49 5.36 4.93
N LEU A 54 -0.94 5.47 3.72
CA LEU A 54 0.39 6.06 3.51
C LEU A 54 0.39 7.56 3.85
N PHE A 55 -0.67 8.28 3.53
CA PHE A 55 -0.82 9.69 3.90
C PHE A 55 -0.78 9.88 5.41
N GLY A 56 -1.48 9.05 6.18
CA GLY A 56 -1.45 9.10 7.65
C GLY A 56 -0.04 8.85 8.20
N ALA A 57 0.67 7.85 7.68
CA ALA A 57 2.04 7.55 8.10
C ALA A 57 3.01 8.68 7.74
N PHE A 58 2.91 9.22 6.53
CA PHE A 58 3.70 10.35 6.08
C PHE A 58 3.45 11.60 6.94
N LEU A 59 2.18 11.91 7.24
CA LEU A 59 1.81 13.06 8.06
C LEU A 59 2.42 12.97 9.48
N VAL A 60 2.38 11.79 10.10
CA VAL A 60 2.98 11.58 11.43
C VAL A 60 4.49 11.74 11.40
N LEU A 61 5.17 11.20 10.39
CA LEU A 61 6.62 11.37 10.23
C LEU A 61 6.99 12.84 10.04
N LEU A 62 6.21 13.56 9.23
CA LEU A 62 6.39 14.99 8.99
C LEU A 62 6.19 15.80 10.28
N LEU A 63 5.13 15.54 11.05
CA LEU A 63 4.87 16.21 12.33
C LEU A 63 5.96 15.92 13.37
N ARG A 64 6.58 14.74 13.31
CA ARG A 64 7.67 14.34 14.21
C ARG A 64 9.05 14.81 13.73
N GLY A 65 9.15 15.42 12.55
CA GLY A 65 10.41 15.84 11.94
C GLY A 65 11.36 14.69 11.61
N MET A 66 10.84 13.47 11.45
CA MET A 66 11.64 12.29 11.13
C MET A 66 11.89 12.21 9.62
N GLN A 67 13.10 11.76 9.24
CA GLN A 67 13.44 11.52 7.84
C GLN A 67 12.84 10.20 7.36
N ILE A 68 12.55 10.12 6.06
CA ILE A 68 12.08 8.87 5.42
C ILE A 68 13.31 8.05 5.06
N ASP A 69 13.68 7.15 5.97
CA ASP A 69 14.77 6.20 5.84
C ASP A 69 14.26 4.81 5.38
N VAL A 70 15.18 3.86 5.26
CA VAL A 70 14.86 2.48 4.86
C VAL A 70 13.89 1.80 5.83
N TYR A 71 13.98 2.08 7.14
CA TYR A 71 13.03 1.53 8.12
C TYR A 71 11.61 2.06 7.90
N SER A 72 11.48 3.35 7.60
CA SER A 72 10.20 3.99 7.27
C SER A 72 9.60 3.38 5.99
N GLN A 73 10.43 3.10 4.99
CA GLN A 73 10.00 2.43 3.75
C GLN A 73 9.51 1.00 4.00
N ILE A 74 10.21 0.20 4.82
CA ILE A 74 9.72 -1.13 5.22
C ILE A 74 8.38 -1.01 5.96
N GLY A 75 8.25 -0.03 6.85
CA GLY A 75 6.99 0.30 7.53
C GLY A 75 5.85 0.62 6.56
N PHE A 76 6.11 1.42 5.54
CA PHE A 76 5.13 1.73 4.49
C PHE A 76 4.69 0.49 3.72
N VAL A 77 5.60 -0.43 3.36
CA VAL A 77 5.22 -1.71 2.72
C VAL A 77 4.32 -2.54 3.64
N MET A 78 4.65 -2.65 4.93
CA MET A 78 3.80 -3.36 5.89
C MET A 78 2.42 -2.70 6.02
N LEU A 79 2.37 -1.36 6.08
CA LEU A 79 1.13 -0.60 6.15
C LEU A 79 0.21 -0.84 4.95
N ILE A 80 0.76 -0.97 3.75
CA ILE A 80 -0.02 -1.34 2.55
C ILE A 80 -0.73 -2.67 2.79
N GLY A 81 -0.02 -3.69 3.28
CA GLY A 81 -0.59 -5.01 3.55
C GLY A 81 -1.67 -5.00 4.63
N LEU A 82 -1.43 -4.29 5.73
CA LEU A 82 -2.41 -4.15 6.83
C LEU A 82 -3.66 -3.39 6.36
N ALA A 83 -3.49 -2.29 5.65
CA ALA A 83 -4.59 -1.50 5.11
C ALA A 83 -5.39 -2.30 4.07
N ALA A 84 -4.70 -2.99 3.17
CA ALA A 84 -5.33 -3.86 2.18
C ALA A 84 -6.14 -4.97 2.85
N LYS A 85 -5.58 -5.66 3.87
CA LYS A 85 -6.30 -6.69 4.63
C LYS A 85 -7.61 -6.17 5.23
N ASN A 86 -7.58 -4.98 5.83
CA ASN A 86 -8.77 -4.39 6.43
C ASN A 86 -9.80 -3.98 5.37
N ALA A 87 -9.35 -3.37 4.28
CA ALA A 87 -10.22 -2.99 3.17
C ALA A 87 -10.84 -4.22 2.48
N ILE A 88 -10.06 -5.30 2.29
CA ILE A 88 -10.52 -6.59 1.79
C ILE A 88 -11.66 -7.13 2.66
N LEU A 89 -11.46 -7.16 3.98
CA LEU A 89 -12.48 -7.68 4.91
C LEU A 89 -13.80 -6.90 4.80
N ILE A 90 -13.73 -5.56 4.72
CA ILE A 90 -14.92 -4.70 4.60
C ILE A 90 -15.63 -4.97 3.26
N VAL A 91 -14.87 -4.99 2.18
CA VAL A 91 -15.38 -5.19 0.81
C VAL A 91 -16.00 -6.58 0.65
N GLU A 92 -15.40 -7.61 1.24
CA GLU A 92 -15.93 -8.97 1.21
C GLU A 92 -17.21 -9.13 2.05
N PHE A 93 -17.26 -8.50 3.22
CA PHE A 93 -18.46 -8.47 4.04
C PHE A 93 -19.63 -7.73 3.37
N ALA A 94 -19.33 -6.64 2.65
CA ALA A 94 -20.31 -5.91 1.85
C ALA A 94 -20.80 -6.74 0.66
N ARG A 95 -19.89 -7.43 -0.05
CA ARG A 95 -20.25 -8.34 -1.15
C ARG A 95 -21.15 -9.48 -0.66
N ARG A 96 -20.82 -10.10 0.47
CA ARG A 96 -21.62 -11.18 1.05
C ARG A 96 -23.04 -10.72 1.40
N ARG A 97 -23.20 -9.51 1.98
CA ARG A 97 -24.53 -8.92 2.21
C ARG A 97 -25.32 -8.73 0.93
N ARG A 98 -24.65 -8.30 -0.14
CA ARG A 98 -25.27 -8.12 -1.44
C ARG A 98 -25.72 -9.46 -2.04
N GLU A 99 -24.94 -10.52 -1.86
CA GLU A 99 -25.31 -11.89 -2.26
C GLU A 99 -26.47 -12.44 -1.40
N GLU A 100 -26.55 -12.04 -0.13
CA GLU A 100 -27.69 -12.32 0.78
C GLU A 100 -28.94 -11.49 0.45
N GLY A 101 -28.89 -10.62 -0.57
CA GLY A 101 -30.03 -9.86 -1.10
C GLY A 101 -30.21 -8.46 -0.51
N LEU A 102 -29.28 -7.97 0.30
CA LEU A 102 -29.32 -6.61 0.85
C LEU A 102 -28.97 -5.56 -0.22
N SER A 103 -29.65 -4.43 -0.15
CA SER A 103 -29.45 -3.26 -1.01
C SER A 103 -28.10 -2.58 -0.71
N ILE A 104 -27.54 -1.85 -1.69
CA ILE A 104 -26.28 -1.10 -1.52
C ILE A 104 -26.51 0.19 -0.71
N VAL A 105 -27.76 0.67 -0.67
CA VAL A 105 -28.12 2.01 -0.17
C VAL A 105 -28.98 1.94 1.10
N GLU A 106 -29.47 0.75 1.48
CA GLU A 106 -30.31 0.51 2.66
C GLU A 106 -29.61 -0.39 3.68
#